data_AF-A0A540VDQ5-F1
#
_entry.id   AF-A0A540VDQ5-F1
#
_cell.length_a   1.000
_cell.length_b   1.000
_cell.length_c   1.000
_cell.angle_alpha   90.00
_cell.angle_beta   90.00
_cell.angle_gamma   90.00
#
_symmetry.space_group_name_H-M   'P 1'
#
loop_
_entity.id
_entity.type
_entity.pdbx_description
1 polymer ?
#
loop_
_entity_poly.entity_id
_entity_poly.type
_entity_poly.pdbx_seq_one_letter_code
_entity_poly.pdbx_strand_id
1 'polypeptide(L)'
;MNRNMQQGPNRPSFSRRPFLMGLAGAFMAGCLAPLPDSGAPATTSPTPADVSSADVDETPPWTMVELITDGRQTFLAQIQAEIQQMGTPQHHCFREWTLGGHLWQGEELVYADRRILFLQAARAGGRSAIRLTDDSSGKWTETALEAILPEPAEETPPADAAIQFVRARRQPDGKWAFDVTLRHEDRGWDDYADGWHVATVEGEILGTRVLLHPHEQEQPFTRSLGPISIPPQVQQVVIRSHDLVSGYTAETVLVPLGQAANEARYLVER
;
A
#
# COMPACT_ATOMS: atom_id res chain seq x y z
N MET A 1 7.72 1.99 -63.44
CA MET A 1 6.41 1.36 -63.73
C MET A 1 6.44 -0.10 -63.30
N ASN A 2 5.80 -0.44 -62.18
CA ASN A 2 4.86 -1.56 -62.07
C ASN A 2 4.24 -1.58 -60.68
N ARG A 3 2.90 -1.50 -60.67
CA ARG A 3 1.98 -1.64 -59.54
C ARG A 3 1.71 -3.12 -59.25
N ASN A 4 1.18 -3.36 -58.04
CA ASN A 4 0.48 -4.53 -57.49
C ASN A 4 1.29 -5.18 -56.35
N MET A 5 0.72 -5.54 -55.20
CA MET A 5 -0.69 -5.56 -54.77
C MET A 5 -0.71 -5.49 -53.24
N GLN A 6 -1.74 -4.85 -52.69
CA GLN A 6 -2.08 -4.81 -51.28
C GLN A 6 -2.35 -6.21 -50.71
N GLN A 7 -1.90 -6.47 -49.48
CA GLN A 7 -2.65 -7.29 -48.52
C GLN A 7 -2.55 -6.66 -47.13
N GLY A 8 -3.72 -6.28 -46.59
CA GLY A 8 -3.91 -5.78 -45.24
C GLY A 8 -4.01 -6.90 -44.19
N PRO A 9 -4.24 -6.54 -42.92
CA PRO A 9 -3.83 -7.36 -41.77
C PRO A 9 -4.83 -8.44 -41.36
N ASN A 10 -4.30 -9.57 -40.89
CA ASN A 10 -5.06 -10.63 -40.22
C ASN A 10 -5.64 -10.13 -38.88
N ARG A 11 -6.97 -10.10 -38.78
CA ARG A 11 -7.72 -10.01 -37.51
C ARG A 11 -7.94 -11.42 -36.95
N PRO A 12 -7.68 -11.69 -35.65
CA PRO A 12 -8.21 -12.88 -35.01
C PRO A 12 -9.70 -12.69 -34.65
N SER A 13 -10.47 -13.73 -34.95
CA SER A 13 -11.93 -13.81 -34.76
C SER A 13 -12.33 -14.01 -33.30
N PHE A 14 -13.27 -13.21 -32.82
CA PHE A 14 -14.01 -13.44 -31.58
C PHE A 14 -14.94 -14.65 -31.72
N SER A 15 -14.79 -15.64 -30.84
CA SER A 15 -15.77 -16.71 -30.63
C SER A 15 -16.47 -16.48 -29.29
N ARG A 16 -17.75 -16.09 -29.37
CA ARG A 16 -18.68 -16.04 -28.22
C ARG A 16 -19.20 -17.45 -27.94
N ARG A 17 -19.10 -17.92 -26.70
CA ARG A 17 -19.95 -18.98 -26.13
C ARG A 17 -20.17 -18.76 -24.62
N PRO A 18 -21.25 -19.31 -24.05
CA PRO A 18 -22.16 -18.57 -23.20
C PRO A 18 -21.89 -18.72 -21.70
N PHE A 19 -22.46 -17.74 -20.98
CA PHE A 19 -22.69 -17.68 -19.54
C PHE A 19 -23.34 -18.97 -19.03
N LEU A 20 -22.71 -19.63 -18.05
CA LEU A 20 -23.37 -20.59 -17.17
C LEU A 20 -23.07 -20.19 -15.72
N MET A 21 -24.15 -19.83 -15.03
CA MET A 21 -24.22 -19.47 -13.62
C MET A 21 -23.90 -20.72 -12.79
N GLY A 22 -22.77 -20.73 -12.08
CA GLY A 22 -22.40 -21.78 -11.14
C GLY A 22 -22.35 -21.21 -9.73
N LEU A 23 -23.36 -21.51 -8.91
CA LEU A 23 -23.27 -21.38 -7.46
C LEU A 23 -22.10 -22.23 -6.96
N ALA A 24 -21.13 -21.62 -6.28
CA ALA A 24 -20.16 -22.34 -5.47
C ALA A 24 -20.31 -21.87 -4.02
N GLY A 25 -20.87 -22.77 -3.21
CA GLY A 25 -21.10 -22.57 -1.79
C GLY A 25 -19.80 -22.51 -0.99
N ALA A 26 -19.82 -21.69 0.06
CA ALA A 26 -18.82 -21.72 1.11
C ALA A 26 -18.91 -23.05 1.87
N PHE A 27 -17.83 -23.83 1.84
CA PHE A 27 -17.62 -24.97 2.74
C PHE A 27 -17.07 -24.45 4.06
N MET A 28 -17.90 -24.46 5.11
CA MET A 28 -17.44 -24.44 6.49
C MET A 28 -17.33 -25.89 6.97
N ALA A 29 -16.10 -26.38 7.12
CA ALA A 29 -15.79 -27.44 8.08
C ALA A 29 -15.55 -26.74 9.43
N GLY A 30 -16.21 -27.05 10.54
CA GLY A 30 -16.72 -28.34 10.97
C GLY A 30 -15.89 -28.79 12.18
N CYS A 31 -16.24 -28.33 13.37
CA CYS A 31 -15.88 -28.97 14.64
C CYS A 31 -17.03 -28.73 15.62
N LEU A 32 -17.98 -29.68 15.62
CA LEU A 32 -19.08 -29.78 16.57
C LEU A 32 -18.64 -30.72 17.70
N ALA A 33 -18.73 -30.27 18.95
CA ALA A 33 -18.67 -31.15 20.12
C ALA A 33 -20.02 -31.06 20.87
N PRO A 34 -20.61 -32.18 21.30
CA PRO A 34 -21.93 -32.18 21.93
C PRO A 34 -21.85 -31.84 23.42
N LEU A 35 -22.76 -30.98 23.88
CA LEU A 35 -23.05 -30.77 25.30
C LEU A 35 -24.15 -31.74 25.76
N PRO A 36 -24.08 -32.30 26.98
CA PRO A 36 -25.18 -33.05 27.55
C PRO A 36 -26.24 -32.14 28.17
N ASP A 37 -27.48 -32.55 27.92
CA ASP A 37 -28.76 -32.03 28.39
C ASP A 37 -28.94 -32.25 29.91
N SER A 38 -29.47 -31.26 30.66
CA SER A 38 -30.18 -31.45 31.94
C SER A 38 -30.62 -30.12 32.58
N GLY A 39 -31.95 -29.90 32.61
CA GLY A 39 -32.66 -29.45 33.82
C GLY A 39 -32.86 -27.94 34.04
N ALA A 40 -34.03 -27.44 33.63
CA ALA A 40 -34.62 -26.21 34.17
C ALA A 40 -35.14 -26.42 35.62
N PRO A 41 -35.26 -25.34 36.41
CA PRO A 41 -36.61 -24.92 36.78
C PRO A 41 -36.86 -23.41 36.67
N ALA A 42 -38.12 -23.08 36.46
CA ALA A 42 -38.68 -21.73 36.33
C ALA A 42 -38.62 -20.93 37.64
N THR A 43 -38.37 -19.62 37.57
CA THR A 43 -39.29 -18.59 38.13
C THR A 43 -38.91 -17.14 37.78
N THR A 44 -39.96 -16.34 37.58
CA THR A 44 -40.08 -14.86 37.63
C THR A 44 -39.44 -14.01 36.53
N SER A 45 -40.31 -13.52 35.63
CA SER A 45 -40.09 -12.37 34.76
C SER A 45 -40.04 -11.06 35.57
N PRO A 46 -39.06 -10.18 35.35
CA PRO A 46 -39.21 -8.77 35.64
C PRO A 46 -39.70 -8.02 34.39
N THR A 47 -40.66 -7.11 34.63
CA THR A 47 -41.18 -6.05 33.75
C THR A 47 -40.04 -5.32 33.01
N PRO A 48 -40.21 -4.92 31.74
CA PRO A 48 -39.17 -4.17 31.03
C PRO A 48 -39.07 -2.78 31.67
N ALA A 49 -37.96 -2.50 32.35
CA ALA A 49 -37.57 -1.15 32.68
C ALA A 49 -37.10 -0.47 31.38
N ASP A 50 -37.62 0.73 31.14
CA ASP A 50 -37.16 1.65 30.10
C ASP A 50 -35.63 1.72 30.11
N VAL A 51 -35.02 1.13 29.09
CA VAL A 51 -33.62 1.41 28.77
C VAL A 51 -33.65 2.73 28.03
N SER A 52 -33.52 3.82 28.80
CA SER A 52 -33.14 5.12 28.27
C SER A 52 -31.94 4.92 27.36
N SER A 53 -32.11 5.31 26.10
CA SER A 53 -31.06 5.51 25.12
C SER A 53 -30.08 6.54 25.67
N ALA A 54 -29.14 6.09 26.50
CA ALA A 54 -27.93 6.82 26.73
C ALA A 54 -27.20 6.83 25.40
N ASP A 55 -27.05 8.03 24.84
CA ASP A 55 -26.33 8.33 23.62
C ASP A 55 -25.01 7.54 23.60
N VAL A 56 -24.98 6.46 22.82
CA VAL A 56 -23.72 5.88 22.39
C VAL A 56 -23.17 6.93 21.45
N ASP A 57 -22.11 7.60 21.88
CA ASP A 57 -21.33 8.51 21.05
C ASP A 57 -20.95 7.77 19.76
N GLU A 58 -21.71 8.00 18.68
CA GLU A 58 -21.58 7.31 17.39
C GLU A 58 -20.38 7.82 16.59
N THR A 59 -19.46 8.54 17.23
CA THR A 59 -18.21 8.92 16.59
C THR A 59 -17.40 7.65 16.35
N PRO A 60 -17.10 7.28 15.09
CA PRO A 60 -16.37 6.05 14.82
C PRO A 60 -15.01 6.07 15.57
N PRO A 61 -14.46 4.92 16.00
CA PRO A 61 -13.18 4.85 16.73
C PRO A 61 -11.97 5.22 15.85
N TRP A 62 -12.24 5.74 14.66
CA TRP A 62 -11.28 6.17 13.67
C TRP A 62 -11.68 7.54 13.16
N THR A 63 -10.70 8.43 13.06
CA THR A 63 -10.85 9.65 12.28
C THR A 63 -10.44 9.35 10.86
N MET A 64 -11.39 9.38 9.92
CA MET A 64 -11.07 9.45 8.50
C MET A 64 -10.61 10.86 8.21
N VAL A 65 -9.31 11.00 7.96
CA VAL A 65 -8.78 12.21 7.34
C VAL A 65 -8.61 11.88 5.87
N GLU A 66 -9.44 12.48 5.04
CA GLU A 66 -9.22 12.48 3.60
C GLU A 66 -7.99 13.34 3.33
N LEU A 67 -6.90 12.69 2.95
CA LEU A 67 -5.72 13.37 2.44
C LEU A 67 -5.99 13.65 0.98
N ILE A 68 -6.58 14.81 0.72
CA ILE A 68 -6.57 15.40 -0.60
C ILE A 68 -5.18 16.01 -0.77
N THR A 69 -4.34 15.41 -1.61
CA THR A 69 -3.06 16.05 -1.95
C THR A 69 -3.40 17.34 -2.71
N ASP A 70 -3.36 18.49 -2.05
CA ASP A 70 -3.61 19.81 -2.65
C ASP A 70 -2.47 20.27 -3.60
N GLY A 71 -1.62 19.33 -4.02
CA GLY A 71 -0.40 19.55 -4.77
C GLY A 71 0.78 20.04 -3.93
N ARG A 72 0.61 20.33 -2.62
CA ARG A 72 1.70 20.83 -1.75
C ARG A 72 2.28 19.79 -0.81
N GLN A 73 1.50 18.79 -0.41
CA GLN A 73 1.98 17.66 0.38
C GLN A 73 1.59 16.33 -0.27
N THR A 74 2.59 15.57 -0.70
CA THR A 74 2.40 14.24 -1.28
C THR A 74 2.07 13.21 -0.20
N PHE A 75 1.56 12.05 -0.59
CA PHE A 75 1.22 10.96 0.35
C PHE A 75 2.42 10.58 1.24
N LEU A 76 3.59 10.34 0.62
CA LEU A 76 4.80 10.00 1.36
C LEU A 76 5.30 11.17 2.23
N ALA A 77 5.16 12.41 1.77
CA ALA A 77 5.53 13.59 2.55
C ALA A 77 4.69 13.72 3.83
N GLN A 78 3.39 13.38 3.77
CA GLN A 78 2.49 13.42 4.92
C GLN A 78 2.84 12.34 5.95
N ILE A 79 3.14 11.12 5.51
CA ILE A 79 3.60 10.05 6.39
C ILE A 79 4.91 10.47 7.07
N GLN A 80 5.85 11.04 6.31
CA GLN A 80 7.10 11.52 6.88
C GLN A 80 6.90 12.65 7.89
N ALA A 81 5.96 13.56 7.65
CA ALA A 81 5.61 14.63 8.60
C ALA A 81 5.00 14.06 9.88
N GLU A 82 4.13 13.05 9.79
CA GLU A 82 3.57 12.35 10.96
C GLU A 82 4.69 11.73 11.81
N ILE A 83 5.63 11.01 11.18
CA ILE A 83 6.77 10.40 11.88
C ILE A 83 7.69 11.47 12.50
N GLN A 84 7.91 12.60 11.81
CA GLN A 84 8.69 13.71 12.38
C GLN A 84 8.03 14.33 13.61
N GLN A 85 6.70 14.41 13.62
CA GLN A 85 5.94 14.98 14.73
C GLN A 85 5.82 14.01 15.91
N MET A 86 5.57 12.73 15.63
CA MET A 86 5.31 11.70 16.65
C MET A 86 6.57 10.98 17.16
N GLY A 87 7.66 11.03 16.40
CA GLY A 87 8.86 10.23 16.63
C GLY A 87 8.84 8.90 15.88
N THR A 88 9.90 8.11 16.06
CA THR A 88 10.04 6.82 15.37
C THR A 88 9.02 5.82 15.89
N PRO A 89 8.17 5.22 15.02
CA PRO A 89 7.27 4.15 15.42
C PRO A 89 8.05 2.87 15.80
N GLN A 90 7.40 1.98 16.55
CA GLN A 90 7.94 0.65 16.86
C GLN A 90 7.96 -0.25 15.62
N HIS A 91 6.95 -0.08 14.75
CA HIS A 91 6.88 -0.71 13.44
C HIS A 91 6.44 0.30 12.40
N HIS A 92 7.14 0.34 11.27
CA HIS A 92 6.77 1.10 10.09
C HIS A 92 6.72 0.14 8.92
N CYS A 93 5.53 -0.17 8.42
CA CYS A 93 5.35 -1.27 7.50
C CYS A 93 4.53 -0.89 6.28
N PHE A 94 5.02 -1.21 5.09
CA PHE A 94 4.18 -1.29 3.90
C PHE A 94 3.27 -2.51 3.99
N ARG A 95 2.02 -2.34 3.54
CA ARG A 95 0.98 -3.37 3.58
C ARG A 95 0.05 -3.22 2.39
N GLU A 96 -0.56 -4.34 2.04
CA GLU A 96 -1.65 -4.41 1.10
C GLU A 96 -2.85 -5.08 1.77
N TRP A 97 -4.04 -4.59 1.48
CA TRP A 97 -5.29 -5.12 2.01
C TRP A 97 -6.30 -5.30 0.88
N THR A 98 -7.15 -6.31 1.00
CA THR A 98 -8.34 -6.42 0.14
C THR A 98 -9.56 -6.15 1.00
N LEU A 99 -10.36 -5.17 0.59
CA LEU A 99 -11.51 -4.68 1.34
C LEU A 99 -12.62 -4.31 0.36
N GLY A 100 -13.82 -4.86 0.57
CA GLY A 100 -14.95 -4.65 -0.34
C GLY A 100 -14.67 -5.05 -1.80
N GLY A 101 -13.70 -5.93 -2.05
CA GLY A 101 -13.25 -6.31 -3.38
C GLY A 101 -12.22 -5.38 -4.02
N HIS A 102 -11.82 -4.30 -3.34
CA HIS A 102 -10.79 -3.37 -3.79
C HIS A 102 -9.45 -3.66 -3.11
N LEU A 103 -8.37 -3.55 -3.87
CA LEU A 103 -7.01 -3.60 -3.34
C LEU A 103 -6.64 -2.22 -2.80
N TRP A 104 -6.17 -2.19 -1.56
CA TRP A 104 -5.64 -1.03 -0.86
C TRP A 104 -4.17 -1.24 -0.59
N GLN A 105 -3.37 -0.18 -0.71
CA GLN A 105 -1.94 -0.19 -0.45
C GLN A 105 -1.61 0.99 0.46
N GLY A 106 -0.58 0.85 1.28
CA GLY A 106 -0.31 1.89 2.25
C GLY A 106 0.75 1.57 3.28
N GLU A 107 0.88 2.47 4.25
CA GLU A 107 1.85 2.36 5.34
C GLU A 107 1.13 2.29 6.70
N GLU A 108 1.53 1.31 7.49
CA GLU A 108 1.12 1.06 8.85
C GLU A 108 2.20 1.57 9.81
N LEU A 109 1.82 2.46 10.73
CA LEU A 109 2.65 2.94 11.82
C LEU A 109 2.11 2.41 13.14
N VAL A 110 2.93 1.69 13.89
CA VAL A 110 2.59 1.18 15.23
C VAL A 110 3.42 1.90 16.27
N TYR A 111 2.74 2.55 17.21
CA TYR A 111 3.31 3.15 18.41
C TYR A 111 2.83 2.39 19.64
N ALA A 112 3.35 2.75 20.81
CA ALA A 112 3.02 2.05 22.06
C ALA A 112 1.53 2.11 22.44
N ASP A 113 0.84 3.19 22.08
CA ASP A 113 -0.55 3.48 22.48
C ASP A 113 -1.53 3.57 21.31
N ARG A 114 -1.04 3.47 20.06
CA ARG A 114 -1.88 3.67 18.88
C ARG A 114 -1.31 3.02 17.63
N ARG A 115 -2.20 2.83 16.67
CA ARG A 115 -1.89 2.39 15.30
C ARG A 115 -2.47 3.38 14.31
N ILE A 116 -1.68 3.73 13.29
CA ILE A 116 -2.09 4.62 12.22
C ILE A 116 -1.93 3.87 10.90
N LEU A 117 -2.97 3.92 10.06
CA LEU A 117 -2.93 3.41 8.70
C LEU A 117 -3.08 4.57 7.73
N PHE A 118 -2.17 4.67 6.77
CA PHE A 118 -2.30 5.54 5.61
C PHE A 118 -2.60 4.65 4.41
N LEU A 119 -3.79 4.78 3.82
CA LEU A 119 -4.31 3.89 2.79
C LEU A 119 -4.61 4.66 1.51
N GLN A 120 -4.22 4.10 0.38
CA GLN A 120 -4.62 4.52 -0.96
C GLN A 120 -5.21 3.33 -1.71
N ALA A 121 -6.23 3.59 -2.53
CA ALA A 121 -6.78 2.57 -3.40
C ALA A 121 -5.76 2.26 -4.50
N ALA A 122 -5.45 0.99 -4.69
CA ALA A 122 -4.50 0.57 -5.73
C ALA A 122 -5.06 0.96 -7.10
N ARG A 123 -4.25 1.62 -7.93
CA ARG A 123 -4.64 2.09 -9.28
C ARG A 123 -5.82 3.07 -9.30
N ALA A 124 -6.10 3.72 -8.18
CA ALA A 124 -7.06 4.80 -8.11
C ALA A 124 -6.40 5.94 -7.37
N GLY A 125 -5.59 6.72 -8.09
CA GLY A 125 -5.43 8.10 -7.71
C GLY A 125 -4.71 8.33 -6.38
N GLY A 126 -3.39 8.35 -6.29
CA GLY A 126 -2.64 8.84 -5.12
C GLY A 126 -3.02 10.27 -4.65
N ARG A 127 -3.94 10.93 -5.36
CA ARG A 127 -4.65 12.17 -5.01
C ARG A 127 -5.59 12.05 -3.81
N SER A 128 -6.11 10.85 -3.53
CA SER A 128 -6.98 10.59 -2.38
C SER A 128 -6.37 9.47 -1.55
N ALA A 129 -6.06 9.78 -0.30
CA ALA A 129 -5.68 8.78 0.68
C ALA A 129 -6.50 8.93 1.95
N ILE A 130 -6.60 7.85 2.72
CA ILE A 130 -7.31 7.81 3.98
C ILE A 130 -6.31 7.56 5.08
N ARG A 131 -6.28 8.44 6.06
CA ARG A 131 -5.63 8.19 7.34
C ARG A 131 -6.66 7.63 8.29
N LEU A 132 -6.36 6.49 8.89
CA LEU A 132 -7.13 5.88 9.98
C LEU A 132 -6.25 5.84 11.23
N THR A 133 -6.84 6.11 12.39
CA THR A 133 -6.14 6.01 13.68
C THR A 133 -6.99 5.19 14.62
N ASP A 134 -6.39 4.19 15.24
CA ASP A 134 -7.01 3.37 16.28
C ASP A 134 -6.36 3.70 17.63
N ASP A 135 -7.20 4.06 18.58
CA ASP A 135 -6.86 4.39 19.96
C ASP A 135 -6.82 3.13 20.83
N SER A 136 -5.97 2.15 20.53
CA SER A 136 -5.73 0.95 21.37
C SER A 136 -6.96 0.07 21.70
N SER A 137 -8.15 0.39 21.18
CA SER A 137 -9.38 -0.35 21.48
C SER A 137 -9.53 -1.60 20.60
N GLY A 138 -8.75 -1.71 19.52
CA GLY A 138 -8.59 -2.93 18.73
C GLY A 138 -9.84 -3.36 17.96
N LYS A 139 -10.83 -2.47 17.83
CA LYS A 139 -12.09 -2.74 17.12
C LYS A 139 -12.11 -2.06 15.75
N TRP A 140 -11.38 -2.64 14.82
CA TRP A 140 -11.62 -2.40 13.40
C TRP A 140 -12.87 -3.17 12.99
N THR A 141 -14.03 -2.52 12.92
CA THR A 141 -15.21 -3.15 12.32
C THR A 141 -15.17 -2.95 10.81
N GLU A 142 -15.24 -4.05 10.06
CA GLU A 142 -15.21 -4.12 8.58
C GLU A 142 -16.18 -3.14 7.89
N THR A 143 -17.31 -2.83 8.54
CA THR A 143 -18.35 -1.88 8.09
C THR A 143 -17.86 -0.45 7.89
N ALA A 144 -16.85 -0.01 8.65
CA ALA A 144 -16.29 1.34 8.55
C ALA A 144 -15.52 1.57 7.25
N LEU A 145 -14.91 0.51 6.77
CA LEU A 145 -13.96 0.47 5.68
C LEU A 145 -14.69 0.34 4.32
N GLU A 146 -15.83 -0.37 4.29
CA GLU A 146 -16.75 -0.42 3.13
C GLU A 146 -17.42 0.93 2.82
N ALA A 147 -17.48 1.87 3.77
CA ALA A 147 -17.98 3.22 3.51
C ALA A 147 -16.96 4.11 2.76
N ILE A 148 -15.72 3.63 2.62
CA ILE A 148 -14.60 4.35 2.00
C ILE A 148 -14.24 3.73 0.65
N LEU A 149 -15.22 3.14 -0.04
CA LEU A 149 -14.99 2.61 -1.37
C LEU A 149 -14.68 3.77 -2.32
N PRO A 150 -13.55 3.73 -3.04
CA PRO A 150 -13.30 4.73 -4.07
C PRO A 150 -14.45 4.68 -5.08
N GLU A 151 -14.94 5.84 -5.52
CA GLU A 151 -15.74 5.93 -6.74
C GLU A 151 -15.08 5.04 -7.80
N PRO A 152 -15.83 4.17 -8.50
CA PRO A 152 -15.25 3.22 -9.44
C PRO A 152 -14.35 3.99 -10.41
N ALA A 153 -13.04 3.82 -10.22
CA ALA A 153 -12.05 4.59 -10.94
C ALA A 153 -12.27 4.37 -12.43
N GLU A 154 -12.47 5.45 -13.19
CA GLU A 154 -12.07 5.43 -14.59
C GLU A 154 -10.63 4.87 -14.60
N GLU A 155 -10.38 3.81 -15.38
CA GLU A 155 -9.14 3.03 -15.36
C GLU A 155 -7.93 3.96 -15.27
N THR A 156 -7.40 4.18 -14.06
CA THR A 156 -6.22 5.03 -13.89
C THR A 156 -5.06 4.23 -14.47
N PRO A 157 -4.18 4.85 -15.27
CA PRO A 157 -3.00 4.17 -15.77
C PRO A 157 -2.23 3.54 -14.59
N PRO A 158 -1.60 2.36 -14.82
CA PRO A 158 -0.76 1.74 -13.80
C PRO A 158 0.33 2.72 -13.38
N ALA A 159 0.78 2.62 -12.13
CA ALA A 159 1.82 3.50 -11.64
C ALA A 159 3.10 3.42 -12.47
N ASP A 160 3.57 4.59 -12.92
CA ASP A 160 4.60 4.73 -13.95
C ASP A 160 5.97 5.11 -13.36
N ALA A 161 6.11 5.14 -12.03
CA ALA A 161 7.39 5.44 -11.39
C ALA A 161 8.29 4.21 -11.46
N ALA A 162 8.88 3.92 -12.62
CA ALA A 162 9.63 2.70 -12.89
C ALA A 162 11.05 2.77 -12.33
N ILE A 163 11.43 1.78 -11.50
CA ILE A 163 12.81 1.65 -11.02
C ILE A 163 13.68 1.09 -12.13
N GLN A 164 14.58 1.90 -12.69
CA GLN A 164 15.51 1.44 -13.73
C GLN A 164 16.70 0.68 -13.15
N PHE A 165 17.25 1.17 -12.03
CA PHE A 165 18.46 0.60 -11.45
C PHE A 165 18.57 0.92 -9.96
N VAL A 166 19.22 0.03 -9.20
CA VAL A 166 19.52 0.24 -7.77
C VAL A 166 20.99 -0.04 -7.49
N ARG A 167 21.71 0.95 -6.95
CA ARG A 167 23.05 0.74 -6.40
C ARG A 167 22.99 0.73 -4.87
N ALA A 168 23.26 -0.42 -4.26
CA ALA A 168 23.38 -0.58 -2.82
C ALA A 168 24.86 -0.60 -2.40
N ARG A 169 25.24 0.25 -1.45
CA ARG A 169 26.61 0.41 -0.99
C ARG A 169 26.70 0.28 0.51
N ARG A 170 27.50 -0.69 0.97
CA ARG A 170 27.86 -0.81 2.36
C ARG A 170 28.94 0.22 2.71
N GLN A 171 28.68 1.02 3.72
CA GLN A 171 29.58 2.07 4.19
C GLN A 171 30.57 1.52 5.22
N PRO A 172 31.71 2.21 5.49
CA PRO A 172 32.69 1.77 6.47
C PRO A 172 32.16 1.59 7.89
N ASP A 173 31.09 2.31 8.26
CA ASP A 173 30.41 2.19 9.56
C ASP A 173 29.41 1.01 9.62
N GLY A 174 29.34 0.21 8.56
CA GLY A 174 28.46 -0.95 8.44
C GLY A 174 27.03 -0.64 8.00
N LYS A 175 26.66 0.63 7.84
CA LYS A 175 25.35 1.05 7.33
C LYS A 175 25.30 0.96 5.81
N TRP A 176 24.11 1.11 5.25
CA TRP A 176 23.88 1.06 3.81
C TRP A 176 23.47 2.41 3.24
N ALA A 177 23.88 2.69 2.01
CA ALA A 177 23.30 3.72 1.17
C ALA A 177 22.77 3.11 -0.12
N PHE A 178 21.67 3.66 -0.62
CA PHE A 178 21.02 3.22 -1.84
C PHE A 178 20.92 4.41 -2.79
N ASP A 179 21.40 4.25 -4.02
CA ASP A 179 21.16 5.16 -5.12
C ASP A 179 20.16 4.49 -6.07
N VAL A 180 18.96 5.07 -6.19
CA VAL A 180 17.88 4.49 -7.00
C VAL A 180 17.65 5.39 -8.21
N THR A 181 17.74 4.78 -9.39
CA THR A 181 17.41 5.42 -10.66
C THR A 181 15.95 5.15 -10.99
N LEU A 182 15.17 6.20 -11.16
CA LEU A 182 13.77 6.17 -11.54
C LEU A 182 13.58 6.71 -12.95
N ARG A 183 12.53 6.22 -13.61
CA ARG A 183 11.97 6.81 -14.83
C ARG A 183 10.48 7.02 -14.60
N HIS A 184 9.99 8.21 -14.92
CA HIS A 184 8.58 8.56 -14.85
C HIS A 184 8.25 9.58 -15.95
N GLU A 185 7.05 9.51 -16.55
CA GLU A 185 6.56 10.55 -17.47
C GLU A 185 5.98 11.75 -16.70
N ASP A 186 6.83 12.47 -15.95
CA ASP A 186 6.39 13.63 -15.17
C ASP A 186 5.63 14.66 -16.02
N ARG A 187 4.51 15.19 -15.50
CA ARG A 187 3.66 16.22 -16.12
C ARG A 187 3.44 17.37 -15.14
N GLY A 188 4.53 18.01 -14.77
CA GLY A 188 4.56 19.10 -13.81
C GLY A 188 4.18 18.63 -12.41
N TRP A 189 3.65 19.54 -11.63
CA TRP A 189 3.26 19.31 -10.23
C TRP A 189 2.05 18.40 -10.07
N ASP A 190 1.35 18.12 -11.17
CA ASP A 190 0.12 17.33 -11.17
C ASP A 190 0.39 15.82 -11.23
N ASP A 191 1.57 15.40 -11.69
CA ASP A 191 1.90 13.99 -11.94
C ASP A 191 3.43 13.79 -11.96
N TYR A 192 3.99 13.18 -10.91
CA TYR A 192 5.42 12.89 -10.82
C TYR A 192 5.72 11.80 -9.79
N ALA A 193 6.86 11.11 -9.97
CA ALA A 193 7.38 10.19 -8.97
C ALA A 193 7.76 10.94 -7.68
N ASP A 194 6.99 10.74 -6.61
CA ASP A 194 7.13 11.47 -5.34
C ASP A 194 7.96 10.72 -4.29
N GLY A 195 8.41 9.50 -4.60
CA GLY A 195 9.38 8.83 -3.74
C GLY A 195 9.55 7.34 -3.96
N TRP A 196 10.32 6.75 -3.05
CA TRP A 196 10.57 5.32 -2.97
C TRP A 196 11.04 4.95 -1.57
N HIS A 197 10.89 3.69 -1.19
CA HIS A 197 11.38 3.16 0.08
C HIS A 197 12.27 1.93 -0.07
N VAL A 198 13.11 1.71 0.93
CA VAL A 198 13.84 0.47 1.18
C VAL A 198 13.08 -0.28 2.25
N ALA A 199 12.57 -1.47 1.95
CA ALA A 199 11.82 -2.30 2.89
C ALA A 199 12.41 -3.70 3.02
N THR A 200 12.10 -4.41 4.10
CA THR A 200 12.28 -5.86 4.16
C THR A 200 11.27 -6.56 3.25
N VAL A 201 11.43 -7.86 3.03
CA VAL A 201 10.48 -8.64 2.22
C VAL A 201 9.13 -8.82 2.91
N GLU A 202 9.10 -8.66 4.23
CA GLU A 202 7.89 -8.63 5.07
C GLU A 202 7.22 -7.25 5.08
N GLY A 203 7.84 -6.26 4.43
CA GLY A 203 7.30 -4.91 4.28
C GLY A 203 7.75 -3.90 5.34
N GLU A 204 8.61 -4.24 6.30
CA GLU A 204 9.14 -3.25 7.26
C GLU A 204 9.99 -2.22 6.51
N ILE A 205 9.61 -0.96 6.58
CA ILE A 205 10.27 0.16 5.92
C ILE A 205 11.49 0.55 6.74
N LEU A 206 12.66 0.38 6.14
CA LEU A 206 13.96 0.71 6.73
C LEU A 206 14.34 2.18 6.44
N GLY A 207 13.74 2.76 5.41
CA GLY A 207 13.87 4.18 5.11
C GLY A 207 13.11 4.57 3.85
N THR A 208 12.69 5.83 3.80
CA THR A 208 11.94 6.42 2.67
C THR A 208 12.70 7.61 2.12
N ARG A 209 12.76 7.70 0.79
CA ARG A 209 13.21 8.88 0.07
C ARG A 209 12.00 9.58 -0.55
N VAL A 210 11.59 10.69 0.06
CA VAL A 210 10.57 11.58 -0.50
C VAL A 210 11.20 12.53 -1.53
N LEU A 211 10.48 12.76 -2.61
CA LEU A 211 10.80 13.67 -3.71
C LEU A 211 9.68 14.73 -3.77
N LEU A 212 10.07 15.99 -3.70
CA LEU A 212 9.13 17.12 -3.50
C LEU A 212 8.99 17.99 -4.75
N HIS A 213 9.45 17.53 -5.91
CA HIS A 213 9.32 18.25 -7.16
C HIS A 213 9.42 17.33 -8.38
N PRO A 214 8.84 17.73 -9.53
CA PRO A 214 8.99 17.01 -10.79
C PRO A 214 10.41 17.06 -11.36
N HIS A 215 10.75 16.05 -12.13
CA HIS A 215 12.05 15.81 -12.77
C HIS A 215 11.93 15.65 -14.31
N GLU A 216 10.96 16.30 -14.96
CA GLU A 216 10.67 16.17 -16.41
C GLU A 216 11.90 16.19 -17.32
N GLN A 217 12.86 17.07 -17.03
CA GLN A 217 14.03 17.32 -17.87
C GLN A 217 15.26 16.49 -17.48
N GLU A 218 15.14 15.62 -16.46
CA GLU A 218 16.23 14.82 -15.88
C GLU A 218 16.02 13.31 -16.09
N GLN A 219 15.01 12.89 -16.86
CA GLN A 219 14.62 11.48 -16.97
C GLN A 219 15.63 10.65 -17.81
N PRO A 220 16.08 9.47 -17.33
CA PRO A 220 15.90 8.93 -15.98
C PRO A 220 16.82 9.62 -14.96
N PHE A 221 16.32 9.85 -13.75
CA PHE A 221 17.05 10.53 -12.68
C PHE A 221 17.42 9.59 -11.54
N THR A 222 18.47 9.91 -10.78
CA THR A 222 18.94 9.09 -9.64
C THR A 222 18.92 9.88 -8.34
N ARG A 223 18.40 9.27 -7.27
CA ARG A 223 18.39 9.87 -5.92
C ARG A 223 18.93 8.89 -4.90
N SER A 224 19.60 9.44 -3.89
CA SER A 224 20.27 8.66 -2.85
C SER A 224 19.49 8.70 -1.54
N LEU A 225 19.52 7.58 -0.82
CA LEU A 225 19.04 7.45 0.56
C LEU A 225 20.12 6.76 1.40
N GLY A 226 20.43 7.35 2.55
CA GLY A 226 21.36 6.80 3.52
C GLY A 226 21.95 7.86 4.45
N PRO A 227 22.66 7.44 5.51
CA PRO A 227 22.93 6.04 5.85
C PRO A 227 21.74 5.34 6.53
N ILE A 228 21.48 4.08 6.17
CA ILE A 228 20.41 3.23 6.71
C ILE A 228 21.02 2.11 7.56
N SER A 229 20.55 1.99 8.80
CA SER A 229 20.88 0.84 9.65
C SER A 229 20.00 -0.34 9.25
N ILE A 230 20.62 -1.40 8.72
CA ILE A 230 19.91 -2.62 8.34
C ILE A 230 20.33 -3.75 9.29
N PRO A 231 19.38 -4.42 9.98
CA PRO A 231 19.71 -5.53 10.87
C PRO A 231 20.48 -6.63 10.13
N PRO A 232 21.50 -7.27 10.74
CA PRO A 232 22.31 -8.31 10.08
C PRO A 232 21.52 -9.51 9.57
N GLN A 233 20.33 -9.75 10.12
CA GLN A 233 19.43 -10.82 9.72
C GLN A 233 18.73 -10.55 8.38
N VAL A 234 18.62 -9.27 7.98
CA VAL A 234 18.02 -8.88 6.70
C VAL A 234 19.04 -9.10 5.58
N GLN A 235 18.86 -10.20 4.85
CA GLN A 235 19.76 -10.60 3.75
C GLN A 235 19.39 -9.98 2.40
N GLN A 236 18.20 -9.41 2.29
CA GLN A 236 17.67 -8.83 1.07
C GLN A 236 16.66 -7.73 1.41
N VAL A 237 16.57 -6.73 0.55
CA VAL A 237 15.61 -5.63 0.67
C VAL A 237 14.83 -5.47 -0.62
N VAL A 238 13.63 -4.92 -0.50
CA VAL A 238 12.76 -4.57 -1.61
C VAL A 238 12.79 -3.05 -1.79
N ILE A 239 13.10 -2.61 -3.00
CA ILE A 239 12.91 -1.22 -3.42
C ILE A 239 11.57 -1.12 -4.12
N ARG A 240 10.72 -0.21 -3.65
CA ARG A 240 9.42 0.11 -4.25
C ARG A 240 9.30 1.61 -4.36
N SER A 241 8.87 2.05 -5.54
CA SER A 241 8.63 3.44 -5.90
C SER A 241 7.16 3.79 -5.75
N HIS A 242 6.91 5.09 -5.69
CA HIS A 242 5.60 5.67 -5.56
C HIS A 242 5.47 6.82 -6.56
N ASP A 243 4.30 6.88 -7.18
CA ASP A 243 3.85 7.97 -8.03
C ASP A 243 2.75 8.77 -7.31
N LEU A 244 2.78 10.09 -7.46
CA LEU A 244 1.83 11.00 -6.84
C LEU A 244 0.37 10.67 -7.20
N VAL A 245 0.11 10.27 -8.46
CA VAL A 245 -1.25 10.12 -8.99
C VAL A 245 -1.71 8.67 -8.98
N SER A 246 -0.85 7.69 -9.02
CA SER A 246 -1.24 6.28 -9.22
C SER A 246 -0.81 5.39 -8.05
N GLY A 247 -0.10 5.95 -7.07
CA GLY A 247 0.29 5.30 -5.84
C GLY A 247 1.53 4.44 -6.03
N TYR A 248 1.57 3.29 -5.35
CA TYR A 248 2.72 2.40 -5.40
C TYR A 248 2.84 1.65 -6.73
N THR A 249 4.04 1.64 -7.30
CA THR A 249 4.37 0.83 -8.48
C THR A 249 4.36 -0.65 -8.13
N ALA A 250 3.67 -1.45 -8.95
CA ALA A 250 3.58 -2.91 -8.76
C ALA A 250 4.94 -3.61 -8.97
N GLU A 251 5.77 -3.10 -9.88
CA GLU A 251 7.12 -3.60 -10.09
C GLU A 251 8.06 -3.12 -8.98
N THR A 252 8.74 -4.06 -8.33
CA THR A 252 9.73 -3.79 -7.29
C THR A 252 11.08 -4.40 -7.68
N VAL A 253 12.16 -3.92 -7.07
CA VAL A 253 13.50 -4.52 -7.23
C VAL A 253 13.94 -5.15 -5.92
N LEU A 254 14.14 -6.48 -5.95
CA LEU A 254 14.74 -7.23 -4.84
C LEU A 254 16.26 -7.14 -4.93
N VAL A 255 16.90 -6.61 -3.87
CA VAL A 255 18.35 -6.41 -3.80
C VAL A 255 18.94 -7.34 -2.73
N PRO A 256 19.74 -8.36 -3.11
CA PRO A 256 20.40 -9.24 -2.15
C PRO A 256 21.58 -8.52 -1.51
N LEU A 257 21.53 -8.33 -0.19
CA LEU A 257 22.59 -7.64 0.55
C LEU A 257 23.70 -8.59 1.00
N GLY A 258 23.48 -9.91 1.01
CA GLY A 258 24.42 -10.91 1.56
C GLY A 258 25.79 -11.01 0.87
N GLN A 259 25.89 -10.57 -0.39
CA GLN A 259 27.13 -10.64 -1.18
C GLN A 259 27.22 -9.49 -2.18
N ALA A 260 28.43 -9.21 -2.66
CA ALA A 260 28.60 -8.29 -3.78
C ALA A 260 27.99 -8.88 -5.06
N ALA A 261 27.38 -8.05 -5.89
CA ALA A 261 26.67 -8.46 -7.10
C ALA A 261 26.64 -7.33 -8.14
N ASN A 262 26.61 -7.67 -9.42
CA ASN A 262 26.49 -6.71 -10.52
C ASN A 262 25.56 -7.29 -11.59
N GLU A 263 24.28 -6.94 -11.47
CA GLU A 263 23.19 -7.45 -12.30
C GLU A 263 22.56 -6.32 -13.10
N ALA A 264 21.73 -6.67 -14.09
CA ALA A 264 21.11 -5.69 -14.99
C ALA A 264 20.26 -4.62 -14.27
N ARG A 265 19.65 -4.97 -13.13
CA ARG A 265 18.76 -4.08 -12.36
C ARG A 265 19.37 -3.57 -11.06
N TYR A 266 20.52 -4.10 -10.63
CA TYR A 266 21.14 -3.67 -9.39
C TYR A 266 22.64 -3.94 -9.31
N LEU A 267 23.33 -3.15 -8.48
CA LEU A 267 24.73 -3.33 -8.08
C LEU A 267 24.82 -3.30 -6.56
N VAL A 268 25.54 -4.26 -5.98
CA VAL A 268 25.77 -4.38 -4.53
C VAL A 268 27.27 -4.31 -4.25
N GLU A 269 27.68 -3.27 -3.54
CA GLU A 269 29.06 -3.01 -3.10
C GLU A 269 29.15 -3.25 -1.58
N ARG A 270 30.08 -4.10 -1.14
CA ARG A 270 30.21 -4.53 0.27
C ARG A 270 31.54 -4.15 0.89
#